data_AF-A0A2G6LYH9-F1
#
_entry.id   AF-A0A2G6LYH9-F1
#
_cell.length_a   1.000
_cell.length_b   1.000
_cell.length_c   1.000
_cell.angle_alpha   90.00
_cell.angle_beta   90.00
_cell.angle_gamma   90.00
#
_symmetry.space_group_name_H-M   'P 1'
#
loop_
_entity.id
_entity.type
_entity.pdbx_description
1 polymer ?
#
loop_
_entity_poly.entity_id
_entity_poly.type
_entity_poly.pdbx_seq_one_letter_code
_entity_poly.pdbx_strand_id
1 'polypeptide(L)'
;MPEENTIPESPVPVSPQAEPAQEEASQHHTHDREMSCQNCGAPLDYMEGESVITCPYCGTTTMLAGYDNIVKIDSHSMLPMEVNENDAISTLLTWLSKGFHRSKKNVRNVKVQKVRGLMLPYWIVKSSASTSWSGKKKRTKTTGNGDNKKTKTWWEPVSGTFSDDFTWPEYARENTDEFWGVDNIKPGRKAIFPDWGKFWLRFGGGKNAPNRNMLEGQLPFDIEQVKKCGMAENLVNGQVTQERAEANARNNIKQHQDKKARKKADVISDVDTTVNVTKVDLVYVPLWEIQYSAGGKTYNALVNGTRKEVLSAEYPVSARSKITIFDIFLGIPAAVLGIVGFAGNGPGLIKAAFFVLLAAILAYSILKGLSGKN
;
A
#
# COMPACT_ATOMS: atom_id res chain seq x y z
N MET A 1 -57.78 15.41 66.21
CA MET A 1 -56.53 15.89 65.57
C MET A 1 -55.45 15.74 66.65
N PRO A 2 -54.58 14.72 66.55
CA PRO A 2 -53.41 14.70 65.65
C PRO A 2 -53.26 13.37 64.87
N GLU A 3 -52.71 13.45 63.65
CA GLU A 3 -51.43 12.85 63.19
C GLU A 3 -51.27 11.34 63.39
N GLU A 4 -51.33 10.59 62.29
CA GLU A 4 -50.61 9.32 62.19
C GLU A 4 -50.00 9.16 60.80
N ASN A 5 -48.75 8.72 60.84
CA ASN A 5 -47.73 8.75 59.80
C ASN A 5 -47.67 7.37 59.14
N THR A 6 -47.92 7.27 57.83
CA THR A 6 -47.83 5.99 57.10
C THR A 6 -46.63 5.98 56.15
N ILE A 7 -45.72 5.05 56.43
CA ILE A 7 -44.57 4.64 55.62
C ILE A 7 -45.08 4.00 54.31
N PRO A 8 -44.52 4.33 53.13
CA PRO A 8 -44.93 3.69 51.88
C PRO A 8 -44.16 2.38 51.62
N GLU A 9 -44.91 1.34 51.28
CA GLU A 9 -44.42 0.05 50.79
C GLU A 9 -43.87 0.15 49.35
N SER A 10 -42.82 -0.63 49.12
CA SER A 10 -42.11 -0.80 47.85
C SER A 10 -42.87 -1.76 46.91
N PRO A 11 -42.95 -1.50 45.59
CA PRO A 11 -43.37 -2.53 44.64
C PRO A 11 -42.19 -3.30 44.01
N VAL A 12 -42.34 -4.62 44.04
CA VAL A 12 -41.59 -5.71 43.39
C VAL A 12 -41.87 -5.73 41.86
N PRO A 13 -41.00 -6.30 41.01
CA PRO A 13 -40.76 -5.83 39.64
C PRO A 13 -41.63 -6.52 38.57
N VAL A 14 -41.84 -5.81 37.45
CA VAL A 14 -42.53 -6.31 36.26
C VAL A 14 -41.50 -6.86 35.25
N SER A 15 -41.75 -8.08 34.78
CA SER A 15 -40.98 -8.83 33.78
C SER A 15 -40.98 -8.15 32.40
N PRO A 16 -39.90 -8.26 31.59
CA PRO A 16 -39.78 -7.54 30.34
C PRO A 16 -40.51 -8.26 29.19
N GLN A 17 -41.38 -7.54 28.48
CA GLN A 17 -41.93 -7.97 27.18
C GLN A 17 -41.06 -7.41 26.06
N ALA A 18 -40.76 -8.27 25.09
CA ALA A 18 -39.87 -8.00 23.96
C ALA A 18 -40.47 -6.97 22.98
N GLU A 19 -39.70 -5.92 22.69
CA GLU A 19 -39.94 -4.94 21.63
C GLU A 19 -39.31 -5.46 20.32
N PRO A 20 -39.99 -5.33 19.17
CA PRO A 20 -39.47 -5.83 17.90
C PRO A 20 -38.30 -4.96 17.41
N ALA A 21 -37.25 -5.64 16.93
CA ALA A 21 -36.07 -5.05 16.34
C ALA A 21 -36.43 -4.16 15.14
N GLN A 22 -36.18 -2.85 15.28
CA GLN A 22 -36.10 -1.94 14.16
C GLN A 22 -34.66 -1.95 13.63
N GLU A 23 -34.52 -2.29 12.35
CA GLU A 23 -33.29 -2.12 11.58
C GLU A 23 -32.93 -0.63 11.52
N GLU A 24 -31.91 -0.23 12.29
CA GLU A 24 -31.25 1.05 12.10
C GLU A 24 -30.42 1.01 10.81
N ALA A 25 -31.06 1.37 9.70
CA ALA A 25 -30.37 1.83 8.51
C ALA A 25 -29.66 3.15 8.85
N SER A 26 -28.34 3.11 8.98
CA SER A 26 -27.49 4.29 9.17
C SER A 26 -27.62 5.26 7.98
N GLN A 27 -28.45 6.30 8.12
CA GLN A 27 -28.50 7.41 7.20
C GLN A 27 -27.35 8.38 7.55
N HIS A 28 -26.25 8.32 6.81
CA HIS A 28 -25.32 9.44 6.74
C HIS A 28 -25.96 10.53 5.88
N HIS A 29 -26.46 11.60 6.53
CA HIS A 29 -26.86 12.81 5.83
C HIS A 29 -25.60 13.57 5.40
N THR A 30 -25.27 13.52 4.11
CA THR A 30 -24.34 14.46 3.48
C THR A 30 -25.06 15.79 3.30
N HIS A 31 -24.71 16.79 4.11
CA HIS A 31 -25.17 18.16 3.87
C HIS A 31 -24.25 18.81 2.84
N ASP A 32 -24.63 18.72 1.57
CA ASP A 32 -24.05 19.57 0.52
C ASP A 32 -24.48 21.01 0.82
N ARG A 33 -23.49 21.89 1.03
CA ARG A 33 -23.71 23.33 1.18
C ARG A 33 -23.10 24.02 -0.03
N GLU A 34 -23.79 25.01 -0.56
CA GLU A 34 -23.30 25.79 -1.70
C GLU A 34 -22.50 26.98 -1.20
N MET A 35 -21.26 27.13 -1.66
CA MET A 35 -20.46 28.35 -1.47
C MET A 35 -20.02 28.92 -2.82
N SER A 36 -19.84 30.23 -2.93
CA SER A 36 -19.32 30.83 -4.16
C SER A 36 -17.80 30.92 -4.13
N CYS A 37 -17.16 30.65 -5.27
CA CYS A 37 -15.73 30.84 -5.44
C CYS A 37 -15.37 32.33 -5.26
N GLN A 38 -14.45 32.62 -4.35
CA GLN A 38 -13.98 33.99 -4.06
C GLN A 38 -13.24 34.66 -5.22
N ASN A 39 -12.86 33.91 -6.26
CA ASN A 39 -12.14 34.43 -7.41
C ASN A 39 -13.02 34.66 -8.65
N CYS A 40 -13.89 33.70 -9.00
CA CYS A 40 -14.72 33.80 -10.21
C CYS A 40 -16.24 33.85 -9.95
N GLY A 41 -16.68 33.69 -8.70
CA GLY A 41 -18.11 33.70 -8.33
C GLY A 41 -18.89 32.43 -8.69
N ALA A 42 -18.26 31.42 -9.30
CA ALA A 42 -18.93 30.16 -9.63
C ALA A 42 -19.39 29.40 -8.37
N PRO A 43 -20.51 28.66 -8.43
CA PRO A 43 -20.92 27.81 -7.32
C PRO A 43 -19.90 26.69 -7.10
N LEU A 44 -19.60 26.41 -5.85
CA LEU A 44 -18.73 25.34 -5.40
C LEU A 44 -19.55 24.40 -4.53
N ASP A 45 -19.60 23.14 -4.96
CA ASP A 45 -20.05 22.05 -4.11
C ASP A 45 -18.93 21.70 -3.15
N TYR A 46 -19.24 21.65 -1.85
CA TYR A 46 -18.30 21.19 -0.84
C TYR A 46 -18.98 20.24 0.13
N MET A 47 -18.21 19.26 0.60
CA MET A 47 -18.65 18.36 1.65
C MET A 47 -18.15 18.85 3.01
N GLU A 48 -18.97 18.70 4.05
CA GLU A 48 -18.55 19.02 5.42
C GLU A 48 -17.29 18.23 5.79
N GLY A 49 -16.31 18.92 6.37
CA GLY A 49 -14.98 18.37 6.68
C GLY A 49 -13.93 18.53 5.58
N GLU A 50 -14.27 19.08 4.40
CA GLU A 50 -13.26 19.51 3.43
C GLU A 50 -12.49 20.73 3.96
N SER A 51 -11.16 20.62 4.00
CA SER A 51 -10.24 21.68 4.43
C SER A 51 -9.58 22.40 3.26
N VAL A 52 -9.63 21.80 2.06
CA VAL A 52 -9.01 22.28 0.82
C VAL A 52 -10.00 22.09 -0.32
N ILE A 53 -10.49 23.18 -0.91
CA ILE A 53 -11.46 23.15 -2.00
C ILE A 53 -10.83 23.79 -3.24
N THR A 54 -10.82 23.08 -4.37
CA THR A 54 -10.32 23.60 -5.65
C THR A 54 -11.48 23.87 -6.59
N CYS A 55 -11.62 25.12 -7.03
CA CYS A 55 -12.68 25.52 -7.95
C CYS A 55 -12.51 24.80 -9.31
N PRO A 56 -13.50 24.00 -9.77
CA PRO A 56 -13.40 23.29 -11.05
C PRO A 56 -13.55 24.23 -12.26
N TYR A 57 -13.97 25.48 -12.02
CA TYR A 57 -14.14 26.48 -13.09
C TYR A 57 -12.85 27.24 -13.37
N CYS A 58 -12.27 27.88 -12.35
CA CYS A 58 -11.09 28.74 -12.49
C CYS A 58 -9.80 28.20 -11.84
N GLY A 59 -9.86 27.06 -11.16
CA GLY A 59 -8.70 26.42 -10.52
C GLY A 59 -8.21 27.10 -9.24
N THR A 60 -8.92 28.09 -8.70
CA THR A 60 -8.55 28.71 -7.44
C THR A 60 -8.79 27.75 -6.28
N THR A 61 -7.78 27.56 -5.44
CA THR A 61 -7.88 26.72 -4.23
C THR A 61 -8.05 27.57 -2.99
N THR A 62 -8.96 27.15 -2.15
CA THR A 62 -9.36 27.82 -0.91
C THR A 62 -9.19 26.85 0.24
N MET A 63 -8.50 27.26 1.31
CA MET A 63 -8.44 26.45 2.53
C MET A 63 -9.42 26.98 3.57
N LEU A 64 -10.13 26.05 4.20
CA LEU A 64 -11.05 26.34 5.30
C LEU A 64 -10.27 26.16 6.62
N ALA A 65 -9.92 27.27 7.27
CA ALA A 65 -9.24 27.29 8.57
C ALA A 65 -10.28 27.34 9.70
N GLY A 66 -10.99 26.22 9.89
CA GLY A 66 -12.10 26.13 10.86
C GLY A 66 -13.39 26.78 10.34
N TYR A 67 -14.46 26.68 11.14
CA TYR A 67 -15.85 26.93 10.73
C TYR A 67 -16.12 28.31 10.09
N ASP A 68 -15.26 29.33 10.31
CA ASP A 68 -15.54 30.72 9.89
C ASP A 68 -14.37 31.45 9.18
N ASN A 69 -13.19 30.85 9.03
CA ASN A 69 -12.04 31.54 8.42
C ASN A 69 -11.63 30.90 7.09
N ILE A 70 -12.00 31.56 5.99
CA ILE A 70 -11.54 31.20 4.66
C ILE A 70 -10.17 31.84 4.42
N VAL A 71 -9.13 31.02 4.28
CA VAL A 71 -7.78 31.48 3.89
C VAL A 71 -7.56 31.13 2.42
N LYS A 72 -7.45 32.16 1.58
CA LYS A 72 -7.04 31.98 0.19
C LYS A 72 -5.56 31.61 0.16
N ILE A 73 -5.23 30.53 -0.55
CA ILE A 73 -3.84 30.17 -0.82
C ILE A 73 -3.56 30.47 -2.28
N ASP A 74 -2.61 31.37 -2.49
CA ASP A 74 -2.32 31.91 -3.81
C ASP A 74 -1.56 30.92 -4.71
N SER A 75 -1.11 29.77 -4.21
CA SER A 75 -0.55 28.72 -5.06
C SER A 75 -0.56 27.33 -4.45
N HIS A 76 -1.04 26.37 -5.24
CA HIS A 76 -0.84 24.93 -5.08
C HIS A 76 -0.32 24.42 -6.42
N SER A 77 0.35 23.27 -6.42
CA SER A 77 0.98 22.74 -7.63
C SER A 77 0.26 21.49 -8.12
N MET A 78 0.59 21.10 -9.34
CA MET A 78 0.26 19.79 -9.89
C MET A 78 1.51 19.19 -10.53
N LEU A 79 1.52 17.86 -10.66
CA LEU A 79 2.49 17.20 -11.52
C LEU A 79 1.99 17.20 -12.98
N PRO A 80 2.89 17.22 -13.97
CA PRO A 80 2.51 17.27 -15.37
C PRO A 80 1.76 15.99 -15.78
N MET A 81 0.79 16.14 -16.68
CA MET A 81 -0.02 15.05 -17.22
C MET A 81 0.53 14.58 -18.56
N GLU A 82 1.66 13.87 -18.52
CA GLU A 82 2.34 13.38 -19.73
C GLU A 82 1.79 12.04 -20.24
N VAL A 83 1.06 11.31 -19.40
CA VAL A 83 0.52 9.99 -19.70
C VAL A 83 -0.99 10.11 -19.91
N ASN A 84 -1.46 9.88 -21.13
CA ASN A 84 -2.89 9.76 -21.43
C ASN A 84 -3.42 8.34 -21.10
N GLU A 85 -4.73 8.13 -21.27
CA GLU A 85 -5.39 6.85 -20.97
C GLU A 85 -4.76 5.65 -21.69
N ASN A 86 -4.49 5.77 -23.00
CA ASN A 86 -3.88 4.70 -23.80
C ASN A 86 -2.44 4.40 -23.35
N ASP A 87 -1.68 5.45 -23.00
CA ASP A 87 -0.35 5.31 -22.43
C ASP A 87 -0.39 4.62 -21.07
N ALA A 88 -1.39 4.90 -20.24
CA ALA A 88 -1.57 4.24 -18.95
C ALA A 88 -1.89 2.75 -19.10
N ILE A 89 -2.81 2.40 -20.01
CA ILE A 89 -3.13 1.01 -20.36
C ILE A 89 -1.88 0.29 -20.89
N SER A 90 -1.16 0.89 -21.85
CA SER A 90 0.03 0.27 -22.43
C SER A 90 1.17 0.11 -21.40
N THR A 91 1.29 1.05 -20.45
CA THR A 91 2.21 0.98 -19.31
C THR A 91 1.89 -0.22 -18.42
N LEU A 92 0.61 -0.40 -18.07
CA LEU A 92 0.15 -1.57 -17.31
C LEU A 92 0.44 -2.88 -18.06
N LEU A 93 0.05 -3.00 -19.33
CA LEU A 93 0.26 -4.22 -20.12
C LEU A 93 1.75 -4.52 -20.27
N THR A 94 2.59 -3.51 -20.49
CA THR A 94 4.05 -3.64 -20.53
C THR A 94 4.58 -4.13 -19.19
N TRP A 95 4.12 -3.56 -18.08
CA TRP A 95 4.50 -3.99 -16.74
C TRP A 95 4.07 -5.44 -16.45
N LEU A 96 2.86 -5.85 -16.86
CA LEU A 96 2.38 -7.24 -16.75
C LEU A 96 3.14 -8.22 -17.65
N SER A 97 3.78 -7.74 -18.72
CA SER A 97 4.57 -8.58 -19.61
C SER A 97 5.99 -8.86 -19.09
N LYS A 98 6.46 -8.07 -18.11
CA LYS A 98 7.85 -8.06 -17.63
C LYS A 98 7.97 -8.70 -16.25
N GLY A 99 8.99 -9.53 -16.04
CA GLY A 99 9.40 -10.04 -14.73
C GLY A 99 8.96 -11.47 -14.42
N PHE A 100 9.74 -12.16 -13.58
CA PHE A 100 9.65 -13.61 -13.34
C PHE A 100 8.26 -14.15 -12.92
N HIS A 101 7.52 -13.40 -12.10
CA HIS A 101 6.19 -13.80 -11.60
C HIS A 101 5.04 -13.50 -12.56
N ARG A 102 5.31 -12.71 -13.59
CA ARG A 102 4.35 -12.17 -14.56
C ARG A 102 4.60 -12.84 -15.91
N SER A 103 3.58 -12.93 -16.77
CA SER A 103 3.72 -13.69 -18.03
C SER A 103 3.13 -12.94 -19.20
N LYS A 104 3.89 -12.89 -20.31
CA LYS A 104 3.43 -12.42 -21.62
C LYS A 104 2.13 -13.12 -22.07
N LYS A 105 1.92 -14.40 -21.70
CA LYS A 105 0.68 -15.12 -22.04
C LYS A 105 -0.51 -14.58 -21.25
N ASN A 106 -0.32 -14.22 -19.98
CA ASN A 106 -1.38 -13.65 -19.17
C ASN A 106 -1.84 -12.31 -19.73
N VAL A 107 -0.93 -11.50 -20.30
CA VAL A 107 -1.25 -10.21 -20.94
C VAL A 107 -2.20 -10.36 -22.12
N ARG A 108 -2.08 -11.43 -22.93
CA ARG A 108 -2.94 -11.62 -24.13
C ARG A 108 -4.43 -11.76 -23.81
N ASN A 109 -4.74 -12.20 -22.60
CA ASN A 109 -6.11 -12.42 -22.14
C ASN A 109 -6.57 -11.36 -21.12
N VAL A 110 -5.76 -10.31 -20.90
CA VAL A 110 -6.16 -9.19 -20.06
C VAL A 110 -7.24 -8.40 -20.79
N LYS A 111 -8.37 -8.18 -20.12
CA LYS A 111 -9.42 -7.27 -20.59
C LYS A 111 -9.49 -6.09 -19.63
N VAL A 112 -9.19 -4.89 -20.13
CA VAL A 112 -9.43 -3.65 -19.38
C VAL A 112 -10.93 -3.49 -19.20
N GLN A 113 -11.37 -3.28 -17.96
CA GLN A 113 -12.78 -3.17 -17.58
C GLN A 113 -13.17 -1.72 -17.33
N LYS A 114 -12.33 -0.98 -16.62
CA LYS A 114 -12.55 0.42 -16.27
C LYS A 114 -11.23 1.16 -16.23
N VAL A 115 -11.22 2.39 -16.70
CA VAL A 115 -10.10 3.32 -16.54
C VAL A 115 -10.65 4.64 -16.02
N ARG A 116 -10.02 5.20 -14.99
CA ARG A 116 -10.39 6.50 -14.43
C ARG A 116 -9.14 7.38 -14.34
N GLY A 117 -9.20 8.56 -14.93
CA GLY A 117 -8.22 9.62 -14.71
C GLY A 117 -8.58 10.39 -13.45
N LEU A 118 -7.66 10.47 -12.50
CA LEU A 118 -7.83 11.03 -11.17
C LEU A 118 -6.84 12.18 -10.95
N MET A 119 -7.32 13.31 -10.45
CA MET A 119 -6.48 14.40 -9.94
C MET A 119 -6.61 14.45 -8.43
N LEU A 120 -5.68 13.77 -7.75
CA LEU A 120 -5.76 13.55 -6.31
C LEU A 120 -4.85 14.51 -5.54
N PRO A 121 -5.36 15.18 -4.49
CA PRO A 121 -4.56 16.07 -3.67
C PRO A 121 -3.68 15.28 -2.70
N TYR A 122 -2.38 15.58 -2.70
CA TYR A 122 -1.44 15.07 -1.73
C TYR A 122 -0.67 16.21 -1.07
N TRP A 123 -0.51 16.12 0.24
CA TRP A 123 0.48 16.88 0.96
C TRP A 123 1.83 16.19 0.81
N ILE A 124 2.76 16.83 0.12
CA ILE A 124 4.10 16.32 -0.08
C ILE A 124 5.03 16.94 0.96
N VAL A 125 5.38 16.14 1.97
CA VAL A 125 6.23 16.57 3.09
C VAL A 125 7.68 16.25 2.76
N LYS A 126 8.47 17.28 2.45
CA LYS A 126 9.92 17.18 2.23
C LYS A 126 10.66 17.30 3.54
N SER A 127 11.45 16.30 3.89
CA SER A 127 12.15 16.27 5.18
C SER A 127 13.44 15.46 5.13
N SER A 128 14.37 15.74 6.04
CA SER A 128 15.49 14.86 6.36
C SER A 128 15.25 14.19 7.71
N ALA A 129 15.63 12.92 7.84
CA ALA A 129 15.46 12.18 9.09
C ALA A 129 16.78 11.53 9.52
N SER A 130 17.30 11.98 10.65
CA SER A 130 18.51 11.45 11.26
C SER A 130 18.15 10.52 12.40
N THR A 131 18.74 9.32 12.40
CA THR A 131 18.46 8.26 13.37
C THR A 131 19.74 7.80 14.04
N SER A 132 19.73 7.73 15.36
CA SER A 132 20.73 7.02 16.16
C SER A 132 20.08 5.79 16.80
N TRP A 133 20.80 4.67 16.88
CA TRP A 133 20.26 3.44 17.44
C TRP A 133 21.33 2.63 18.16
N SER A 134 20.89 1.84 19.14
CA SER A 134 21.72 0.88 19.86
C SER A 134 20.97 -0.42 20.12
N GLY A 135 21.71 -1.52 20.25
CA GLY A 135 21.14 -2.83 20.45
C GLY A 135 22.19 -3.91 20.67
N LYS A 136 21.78 -5.16 20.52
CA LYS A 136 22.63 -6.34 20.64
C LYS A 136 22.43 -7.26 19.46
N LYS A 137 23.52 -7.88 19.01
CA LYS A 137 23.53 -8.91 17.97
C LYS A 137 24.04 -10.22 18.54
N LYS A 138 23.34 -11.31 18.24
CA LYS A 138 23.71 -12.66 18.64
C LYS A 138 24.86 -13.11 17.76
N ARG A 139 25.98 -13.47 18.39
CA ARG A 139 27.14 -14.06 17.73
C ARG A 139 27.27 -15.51 18.14
N THR A 140 27.64 -16.33 17.18
CA THR A 140 27.90 -17.76 17.39
C THR A 140 29.26 -18.09 16.82
N LYS A 141 30.14 -18.66 17.63
CA LYS A 141 31.41 -19.24 17.17
C LYS A 141 31.36 -20.74 17.42
N THR A 142 31.56 -21.49 16.36
CA THR A 142 31.68 -22.94 16.40
C THR A 142 33.15 -23.30 16.26
N THR A 143 33.66 -24.14 17.14
CA THR A 143 35.06 -24.60 17.13
C THR A 143 35.09 -26.11 17.34
N GLY A 144 36.05 -26.80 16.71
CA GLY A 144 36.16 -28.26 16.71
C GLY A 144 35.63 -28.91 15.43
N ASN A 145 35.88 -30.22 15.30
CA ASN A 145 35.44 -31.06 14.17
C ASN A 145 34.84 -32.39 14.69
N GLY A 146 33.89 -32.97 13.97
CA GLY A 146 33.18 -34.19 14.37
C GLY A 146 32.42 -34.02 15.69
N ASP A 147 32.52 -35.01 16.58
CA ASP A 147 31.84 -35.05 17.88
C ASP A 147 32.34 -34.00 18.88
N ASN A 148 33.51 -33.39 18.62
CA ASN A 148 34.11 -32.36 19.48
C ASN A 148 33.66 -30.92 19.12
N LYS A 149 32.55 -30.78 18.39
CA LYS A 149 32.00 -29.48 17.99
C LYS A 149 31.40 -28.75 19.19
N LYS A 150 31.97 -27.59 19.55
CA LYS A 150 31.43 -26.70 20.58
C LYS A 150 30.95 -25.40 19.96
N THR A 151 29.70 -25.03 20.22
CA THR A 151 29.13 -23.75 19.78
C THR A 151 28.98 -22.81 20.97
N LYS A 152 29.76 -21.73 20.99
CA LYS A 152 29.62 -20.66 21.97
C LYS A 152 28.76 -19.54 21.37
N THR A 153 27.75 -19.13 22.12
CA THR A 153 26.88 -18.02 21.76
C THR A 153 27.08 -16.87 22.75
N TRP A 154 27.17 -15.65 22.26
CA TRP A 154 27.21 -14.44 23.10
C TRP A 154 26.48 -13.28 22.44
N TRP A 155 26.14 -12.27 23.23
CA TRP A 155 25.55 -11.03 22.75
C TRP A 155 26.64 -9.97 22.61
N GLU A 156 26.74 -9.37 21.43
CA GLU A 156 27.66 -8.28 21.13
C GLU A 156 26.86 -6.97 21.05
N PRO A 157 27.23 -5.91 21.81
CA PRO A 157 26.59 -4.61 21.66
C PRO A 157 26.90 -4.04 20.27
N VAL A 158 25.88 -3.49 19.63
CA VAL A 158 25.98 -2.85 18.32
C VAL A 158 25.25 -1.52 18.35
N SER A 159 25.77 -0.52 17.66
CA SER A 159 25.13 0.78 17.53
C SER A 159 25.47 1.38 16.16
N GLY A 160 24.77 2.45 15.82
CA GLY A 160 25.15 3.26 14.68
C GLY A 160 24.19 4.42 14.46
N THR A 161 24.48 5.18 13.42
CA THR A 161 23.63 6.27 12.94
C THR A 161 23.34 6.09 11.46
N PHE A 162 22.28 6.72 10.98
CA PHE A 162 22.01 6.88 9.55
C PHE A 162 21.08 8.07 9.35
N SER A 163 21.09 8.62 8.14
CA SER A 163 20.18 9.69 7.73
C SER A 163 19.60 9.36 6.35
N ASP A 164 18.36 9.77 6.12
CA ASP A 164 17.67 9.64 4.84
C ASP A 164 16.82 10.89 4.57
N ASP A 165 16.75 11.29 3.31
CA ASP A 165 15.84 12.33 2.85
C ASP A 165 14.53 11.70 2.35
N PHE A 166 13.41 12.35 2.64
CA PHE A 166 12.07 11.91 2.28
C PHE A 166 11.32 12.99 1.50
N THR A 167 10.52 12.52 0.55
CA THR A 167 9.44 13.29 -0.06
C THR A 167 8.18 12.48 0.20
N TRP A 168 7.61 12.66 1.38
CA TRP A 168 6.57 11.79 1.92
C TRP A 168 5.18 12.23 1.43
N PRO A 169 4.48 11.41 0.64
CA PRO A 169 3.13 11.74 0.19
C PRO A 169 2.11 11.37 1.27
N GLU A 170 1.34 12.36 1.73
CA GLU A 170 0.16 12.15 2.57
C GLU A 170 -1.08 12.49 1.74
N TYR A 171 -1.93 11.50 1.49
CA TYR A 171 -3.17 11.73 0.76
C TYR A 171 -4.05 12.71 1.54
N ALA A 172 -4.55 13.74 0.87
CA ALA A 172 -5.23 14.82 1.57
C ALA A 172 -6.69 14.49 1.94
N ARG A 173 -7.13 13.23 1.86
CA ARG A 173 -8.45 12.79 2.35
C ARG A 173 -8.33 11.77 3.46
N GLU A 174 -9.36 11.69 4.28
CA GLU A 174 -9.41 10.73 5.39
C GLU A 174 -9.65 9.29 4.91
N ASN A 175 -10.56 9.11 3.94
CA ASN A 175 -10.89 7.80 3.40
C ASN A 175 -9.97 7.44 2.23
N THR A 176 -8.97 6.60 2.49
CA THR A 176 -8.06 6.09 1.44
C THR A 176 -8.68 4.98 0.58
N ASP A 177 -9.83 4.43 0.97
CA ASP A 177 -10.48 3.32 0.25
C ASP A 177 -11.39 3.82 -0.88
N GLU A 178 -11.59 5.14 -1.00
CA GLU A 178 -12.31 5.78 -2.11
C GLU A 178 -11.68 5.45 -3.48
N PHE A 179 -10.35 5.35 -3.50
CA PHE A 179 -9.56 5.02 -4.68
C PHE A 179 -8.56 3.92 -4.35
N TRP A 180 -8.52 2.87 -5.17
CA TRP A 180 -7.70 1.73 -4.84
C TRP A 180 -6.21 2.07 -4.93
N GLY A 181 -5.47 1.76 -3.86
CA GLY A 181 -4.02 1.78 -3.84
C GLY A 181 -3.37 3.16 -3.70
N VAL A 182 -4.13 4.22 -3.42
CA VAL A 182 -3.59 5.57 -3.20
C VAL A 182 -2.65 5.65 -2.00
N ASP A 183 -2.92 4.93 -0.92
CA ASP A 183 -2.03 4.90 0.25
C ASP A 183 -0.79 4.00 0.05
N ASN A 184 -0.85 3.08 -0.92
CA ASN A 184 0.25 2.15 -1.20
C ASN A 184 1.50 2.83 -1.77
N ILE A 185 1.39 4.08 -2.20
CA ILE A 185 2.51 4.85 -2.76
C ILE A 185 3.49 5.34 -1.68
N LYS A 186 3.08 5.31 -0.39
CA LYS A 186 3.90 5.76 0.74
C LYS A 186 5.17 4.90 0.89
N PRO A 187 6.35 5.50 1.12
CA PRO A 187 7.61 4.76 1.16
C PRO A 187 7.62 3.61 2.16
N GLY A 188 7.93 2.41 1.68
CA GLY A 188 7.99 1.19 2.49
C GLY A 188 6.66 0.46 2.69
N ARG A 189 5.51 1.03 2.31
CA ARG A 189 4.24 0.29 2.22
C ARG A 189 4.32 -0.74 1.09
N LYS A 190 3.59 -1.84 1.22
CA LYS A 190 3.49 -2.83 0.14
C LYS A 190 2.67 -2.23 -0.99
N ALA A 191 3.20 -2.28 -2.22
CA ALA A 191 2.57 -1.66 -3.37
C ALA A 191 2.21 -2.65 -4.48
N ILE A 192 2.96 -3.75 -4.56
CA ILE A 192 2.75 -4.80 -5.56
C ILE A 192 2.26 -6.07 -4.87
N PHE A 193 1.12 -6.60 -5.35
CA PHE A 193 0.36 -7.67 -4.70
C PHE A 193 0.18 -8.87 -5.65
N PRO A 194 1.02 -9.91 -5.52
CA PRO A 194 0.85 -11.12 -6.32
C PRO A 194 -0.34 -11.97 -5.85
N ASP A 195 -1.24 -12.31 -6.77
CA ASP A 195 -2.29 -13.32 -6.57
C ASP A 195 -1.80 -14.71 -6.99
N TRP A 196 -1.50 -15.53 -5.99
CA TRP A 196 -1.07 -16.91 -6.15
C TRP A 196 -2.23 -17.88 -6.41
N GLY A 197 -3.49 -17.43 -6.29
CA GLY A 197 -4.67 -18.29 -6.29
C GLY A 197 -4.57 -19.35 -5.19
N LYS A 198 -4.95 -20.59 -5.52
CA LYS A 198 -4.91 -21.74 -4.60
C LYS A 198 -3.50 -22.33 -4.38
N PHE A 199 -2.45 -21.74 -4.95
CA PHE A 199 -1.10 -22.27 -4.80
C PHE A 199 -0.53 -21.95 -3.42
N TRP A 200 -0.12 -22.99 -2.69
CA TRP A 200 0.26 -22.88 -1.29
C TRP A 200 1.67 -22.30 -1.07
N LEU A 201 2.61 -22.48 -2.01
CA LEU A 201 3.96 -21.92 -1.94
C LEU A 201 4.00 -20.47 -2.45
N ARG A 202 3.54 -19.53 -1.61
CA ARG A 202 3.34 -18.11 -1.97
C ARG A 202 4.62 -17.28 -1.80
N PHE A 203 5.65 -17.55 -2.58
CA PHE A 203 6.97 -16.91 -2.43
C PHE A 203 7.26 -15.80 -3.45
N GLY A 204 7.59 -14.61 -2.95
CA GLY A 204 8.07 -13.52 -3.78
C GLY A 204 6.97 -12.76 -4.53
N GLY A 205 7.37 -11.95 -5.50
CA GLY A 205 6.47 -11.18 -6.37
C GLY A 205 5.90 -9.89 -5.78
N GLY A 206 5.89 -9.73 -4.45
CA GLY A 206 5.56 -8.48 -3.78
C GLY A 206 6.72 -7.49 -3.76
N LYS A 207 6.42 -6.20 -3.82
CA LYS A 207 7.40 -5.12 -3.68
C LYS A 207 6.80 -3.98 -2.85
N ASN A 208 7.66 -3.31 -2.09
CA ASN A 208 7.29 -2.09 -1.37
C ASN A 208 7.48 -0.87 -2.26
N ALA A 209 6.72 0.19 -2.01
CA ALA A 209 6.91 1.47 -2.67
C ALA A 209 8.27 2.07 -2.27
N PRO A 210 9.08 2.53 -3.24
CA PRO A 210 10.27 3.32 -2.97
C PRO A 210 9.91 4.72 -2.48
N ASN A 211 10.90 5.43 -1.92
CA ASN A 211 10.82 6.86 -1.72
C ASN A 211 11.04 7.57 -3.06
N ARG A 212 9.97 8.19 -3.60
CA ARG A 212 10.00 8.90 -4.89
C ARG A 212 10.07 10.40 -4.64
N ASN A 213 10.76 11.12 -5.53
CA ASN A 213 10.68 12.58 -5.54
C ASN A 213 9.37 13.00 -6.22
N MET A 214 8.33 13.23 -5.41
CA MET A 214 7.00 13.67 -5.85
C MET A 214 6.89 15.20 -6.04
N LEU A 215 8.01 15.93 -6.01
CA LEU A 215 8.08 17.38 -6.30
C LEU A 215 8.83 17.69 -7.60
N GLU A 216 9.45 16.69 -8.21
CA GLU A 216 10.24 16.87 -9.43
C GLU A 216 9.34 17.15 -10.63
N GLY A 217 9.56 18.29 -11.26
CA GLY A 217 8.77 18.74 -12.41
C GLY A 217 7.42 19.36 -12.05
N GLN A 218 7.18 19.70 -10.77
CA GLN A 218 5.93 20.33 -10.37
C GLN A 218 5.68 21.66 -11.10
N LEU A 219 4.43 21.89 -11.48
CA LEU A 219 3.96 23.08 -12.17
C LEU A 219 2.91 23.78 -11.29
N PRO A 220 2.68 25.10 -11.45
CA PRO A 220 1.48 25.73 -10.91
C PRO A 220 0.24 24.96 -11.38
N PHE A 221 -0.75 24.82 -10.49
CA PHE A 221 -2.00 24.18 -10.87
C PHE A 221 -2.70 24.94 -12.01
N ASP A 222 -3.14 24.21 -13.03
CA ASP A 222 -3.83 24.76 -14.19
C ASP A 222 -5.04 23.89 -14.55
N ILE A 223 -6.23 24.39 -14.23
CA ILE A 223 -7.49 23.68 -14.44
C ILE A 223 -7.78 23.41 -15.92
N GLU A 224 -7.31 24.27 -16.83
CA GLU A 224 -7.56 24.10 -18.26
C GLU A 224 -6.74 22.94 -18.81
N GLN A 225 -5.53 22.71 -18.31
CA GLN A 225 -4.77 21.50 -18.61
C GLN A 225 -5.46 20.25 -18.07
N VAL A 226 -5.99 20.31 -16.84
CA VAL A 226 -6.72 19.18 -16.23
C VAL A 226 -7.95 18.79 -17.06
N LYS A 227 -8.73 19.78 -17.51
CA LYS A 227 -9.87 19.59 -18.40
C LYS A 227 -9.44 18.99 -19.75
N LYS A 228 -8.40 19.53 -20.38
CA LYS A 228 -7.86 19.02 -21.67
C LYS A 228 -7.39 17.57 -21.59
N CYS A 229 -6.88 17.14 -20.44
CA CYS A 229 -6.44 15.76 -20.20
C CYS A 229 -7.57 14.83 -19.75
N GLY A 230 -8.82 15.32 -19.63
CA GLY A 230 -9.98 14.50 -19.26
C GLY A 230 -9.99 14.03 -17.81
N MET A 231 -9.26 14.70 -16.90
CA MET A 231 -9.20 14.32 -15.48
C MET A 231 -10.00 15.24 -14.55
N ALA A 232 -10.64 16.28 -15.09
CA ALA A 232 -11.37 17.28 -14.30
C ALA A 232 -12.60 16.71 -13.56
N GLU A 233 -13.23 15.66 -14.12
CA GLU A 233 -14.38 14.99 -13.49
C GLU A 233 -14.03 14.29 -12.17
N ASN A 234 -12.75 13.93 -11.97
CA ASN A 234 -12.26 13.37 -10.72
C ASN A 234 -11.16 14.27 -10.13
N LEU A 235 -11.39 15.59 -10.18
CA LEU A 235 -10.64 16.55 -9.38
C LEU A 235 -11.19 16.51 -7.95
N VAL A 236 -10.36 16.12 -7.01
CA VAL A 236 -10.79 15.79 -5.66
C VAL A 236 -10.34 16.87 -4.66
N ASN A 237 -11.23 17.27 -3.75
CA ASN A 237 -10.94 18.17 -2.65
C ASN A 237 -10.20 17.46 -1.50
N GLY A 238 -9.54 18.23 -0.64
CA GLY A 238 -8.83 17.71 0.54
C GLY A 238 -9.60 17.96 1.84
N GLN A 239 -9.50 17.01 2.78
CA GLN A 239 -10.07 17.03 4.13
C GLN A 239 -8.98 17.05 5.23
N VAL A 240 -7.74 16.70 4.86
CA VAL A 240 -6.59 16.71 5.78
C VAL A 240 -5.90 18.06 5.69
N THR A 241 -5.68 18.72 6.83
CA THR A 241 -4.93 19.99 6.89
C THR A 241 -3.42 19.78 6.73
N GLN A 242 -2.70 20.86 6.44
CA GLN A 242 -1.24 20.84 6.32
C GLN A 242 -0.57 20.34 7.61
N GLU A 243 -1.02 20.81 8.79
CA GLU A 243 -0.45 20.46 10.09
C GLU A 243 -0.65 18.98 10.39
N ARG A 244 -1.86 18.46 10.12
CA ARG A 244 -2.17 17.04 10.29
C ARG A 244 -1.35 16.18 9.34
N ALA A 245 -1.19 16.61 8.09
CA ALA A 245 -0.35 15.91 7.14
C ALA A 245 1.13 15.87 7.56
N GLU A 246 1.66 16.98 8.07
CA GLU A 246 3.01 17.03 8.61
C GLU A 246 3.18 16.09 9.81
N ALA A 247 2.24 16.11 10.76
CA ALA A 247 2.25 15.24 11.93
C ALA A 247 2.19 13.75 11.53
N ASN A 248 1.31 13.40 10.58
CA ASN A 248 1.22 12.05 10.02
C ASN A 248 2.53 11.63 9.36
N ALA A 249 3.11 12.48 8.52
CA ALA A 249 4.38 12.20 7.83
C ALA A 249 5.52 11.99 8.83
N ARG A 250 5.66 12.85 9.84
CA ARG A 250 6.66 12.70 10.91
C ARG A 250 6.55 11.36 11.61
N ASN A 251 5.33 10.96 12.01
CA ASN A 251 5.08 9.68 12.67
C ASN A 251 5.42 8.49 11.76
N ASN A 252 4.99 8.55 10.49
CA ASN A 252 5.24 7.49 9.54
C ASN A 252 6.74 7.35 9.17
N ILE A 253 7.45 8.47 9.03
CA ILE A 253 8.90 8.50 8.82
C ILE A 253 9.63 7.90 10.03
N LYS A 254 9.25 8.27 11.26
CA LYS A 254 9.83 7.66 12.47
C LYS A 254 9.62 6.15 12.50
N GLN A 255 8.41 5.67 12.19
CA GLN A 255 8.15 4.23 12.08
C GLN A 255 8.95 3.56 10.96
N HIS A 256 9.17 4.24 9.84
CA HIS A 256 10.00 3.76 8.74
C HIS A 256 11.46 3.59 9.19
N GLN A 257 12.01 4.59 9.89
CA GLN A 257 13.38 4.55 10.41
C GLN A 257 13.56 3.52 11.51
N ASP A 258 12.58 3.35 12.41
CA ASP A 258 12.58 2.30 13.42
C ASP A 258 12.63 0.90 12.79
N LYS A 259 11.79 0.63 11.78
CA LYS A 259 11.84 -0.63 11.01
C LYS A 259 13.19 -0.86 10.34
N LYS A 260 13.86 0.20 9.89
CA LYS A 260 15.21 0.12 9.30
C LYS A 260 16.26 -0.16 10.36
N ALA A 261 16.18 0.47 11.54
CA ALA A 261 17.08 0.23 12.67
C ALA A 261 16.96 -1.20 13.21
N ARG A 262 15.73 -1.71 13.37
CA ARG A 262 15.45 -3.08 13.85
C ARG A 262 16.01 -4.18 12.96
N LYS A 263 16.30 -3.91 11.69
CA LYS A 263 16.99 -4.88 10.80
C LYS A 263 18.51 -4.96 11.05
N LYS A 264 19.09 -4.02 11.80
CA LYS A 264 20.53 -3.94 12.06
C LYS A 264 20.96 -4.65 13.35
N ALA A 265 20.02 -4.95 14.25
CA ALA A 265 20.24 -5.68 15.50
C ALA A 265 19.23 -6.82 15.66
N ASP A 266 19.58 -7.84 16.46
CA ASP A 266 18.64 -8.90 16.83
C ASP A 266 17.71 -8.46 17.96
N VAL A 267 18.24 -7.62 18.87
CA VAL A 267 17.48 -6.95 19.94
C VAL A 267 17.83 -5.48 19.92
N ILE A 268 16.83 -4.61 19.80
CA ILE A 268 17.01 -3.15 19.89
C ILE A 268 16.86 -2.71 21.34
N SER A 269 17.80 -1.87 21.80
CA SER A 269 17.76 -1.24 23.12
C SER A 269 17.13 0.15 23.02
N ASP A 270 17.56 0.94 22.03
CA ASP A 270 17.13 2.33 21.86
C ASP A 270 17.18 2.74 20.39
N VAL A 271 16.23 3.57 19.97
CA VAL A 271 16.17 4.21 18.65
C VAL A 271 15.63 5.61 18.83
N ASP A 272 16.49 6.60 18.56
CA ASP A 272 16.10 8.00 18.55
C ASP A 272 16.12 8.53 17.12
N THR A 273 15.04 9.18 16.71
CA THR A 273 14.87 9.70 15.34
C THR A 273 14.36 11.13 15.38
N THR A 274 15.18 12.03 14.85
CA THR A 274 14.82 13.42 14.62
C THR A 274 14.43 13.61 13.16
N VAL A 275 13.26 14.20 12.92
CA VAL A 275 12.75 14.52 11.58
C VAL A 275 12.73 16.03 11.42
N ASN A 276 13.40 16.54 10.40
CA ASN A 276 13.45 17.96 10.06
C ASN A 276 12.66 18.19 8.78
N VAL A 277 11.45 18.73 8.91
CA VAL A 277 10.60 19.09 7.78
C VAL A 277 11.09 20.42 7.22
N THR A 278 11.29 20.47 5.90
CA THR A 278 11.81 21.63 5.17
C THR A 278 10.75 22.27 4.28
N LYS A 279 9.76 21.48 3.83
CA LYS A 279 8.67 21.94 2.97
C LYS A 279 7.45 21.06 3.12
N VAL A 280 6.26 21.64 3.04
CA VAL A 280 4.99 20.93 2.90
C VAL A 280 4.20 21.62 1.80
N ASP A 281 4.01 20.95 0.68
CA ASP A 281 3.27 21.49 -0.48
C ASP A 281 2.02 20.66 -0.72
N LEU A 282 0.91 21.34 -1.05
CA LEU A 282 -0.25 20.68 -1.64
C LEU A 282 0.01 20.49 -3.13
N VAL A 283 0.07 19.23 -3.56
CA VAL A 283 0.36 18.83 -4.94
C VAL A 283 -0.75 17.92 -5.45
N TYR A 284 -1.36 18.30 -6.57
CA TYR A 284 -2.26 17.42 -7.30
C TYR A 284 -1.47 16.43 -8.15
N VAL A 285 -1.69 15.15 -7.90
CA VAL A 285 -1.00 14.05 -8.58
C VAL A 285 -1.96 13.44 -9.60
N PRO A 286 -1.64 13.46 -10.90
CA PRO A 286 -2.42 12.78 -11.92
C PRO A 286 -2.18 11.28 -11.80
N LEU A 287 -3.26 10.51 -11.70
CA LEU A 287 -3.22 9.07 -11.52
C LEU A 287 -4.26 8.41 -12.42
N TRP A 288 -3.91 7.24 -12.95
CA TRP A 288 -4.83 6.39 -13.69
C TRP A 288 -5.15 5.16 -12.83
N GLU A 289 -6.38 5.06 -12.36
CA GLU A 289 -6.90 3.84 -11.76
C GLU A 289 -7.44 2.94 -12.88
N ILE A 290 -6.85 1.76 -13.00
CA ILE A 290 -7.19 0.78 -14.04
C ILE A 290 -7.69 -0.49 -13.37
N GLN A 291 -8.94 -0.85 -13.66
CA GLN A 291 -9.50 -2.15 -13.35
C GLN A 291 -9.42 -3.05 -14.58
N TYR A 292 -8.93 -4.26 -14.41
CA TYR A 292 -8.81 -5.22 -15.49
C TYR A 292 -9.10 -6.63 -15.03
N SER A 293 -9.54 -7.49 -15.96
CA SER A 293 -9.75 -8.90 -15.67
C SER A 293 -8.68 -9.78 -16.32
N ALA A 294 -8.29 -10.82 -15.59
CA ALA A 294 -7.39 -11.86 -16.09
C ALA A 294 -7.75 -13.19 -15.42
N GLY A 295 -7.94 -14.25 -16.22
CA GLY A 295 -8.30 -15.58 -15.69
C GLY A 295 -9.60 -15.59 -14.88
N GLY A 296 -10.59 -14.77 -15.27
CA GLY A 296 -11.91 -14.70 -14.63
C GLY A 296 -11.96 -13.93 -13.30
N LYS A 297 -10.86 -13.31 -12.88
CA LYS A 297 -10.82 -12.41 -11.71
C LYS A 297 -10.51 -10.99 -12.12
N THR A 298 -11.01 -10.04 -11.34
CA THR A 298 -10.73 -8.62 -11.47
C THR A 298 -9.56 -8.22 -10.58
N TYR A 299 -8.74 -7.32 -11.10
CA TYR A 299 -7.54 -6.77 -10.49
C TYR A 299 -7.50 -5.26 -10.69
N ASN A 300 -6.84 -4.58 -9.79
CA ASN A 300 -6.65 -3.13 -9.87
C ASN A 300 -5.17 -2.78 -10.03
N ALA A 301 -4.93 -1.67 -10.73
CA ALA A 301 -3.62 -1.05 -10.85
C ALA A 301 -3.76 0.47 -10.79
N LEU A 302 -2.77 1.11 -10.20
CA LEU A 302 -2.62 2.55 -10.12
C LEU A 302 -1.37 2.94 -10.92
N VAL A 303 -1.55 3.69 -11.99
CA VAL A 303 -0.49 4.15 -12.89
C VAL A 303 -0.28 5.64 -12.71
N ASN A 304 0.97 6.08 -12.70
CA ASN A 304 1.33 7.49 -12.58
C ASN A 304 0.97 8.23 -13.89
N GLY A 305 0.25 9.35 -13.79
CA GLY A 305 -0.14 10.20 -14.92
C GLY A 305 0.99 11.11 -15.43
N THR A 306 2.08 11.23 -14.69
CA THR A 306 3.27 12.00 -15.04
C THR A 306 4.36 11.15 -15.64
N ARG A 307 4.57 9.94 -15.12
CA ARG A 307 5.64 9.02 -15.55
C ARG A 307 5.02 7.69 -15.96
N LYS A 308 5.55 7.03 -16.99
CA LYS A 308 5.11 5.67 -17.40
C LYS A 308 5.51 4.60 -16.37
N GLU A 309 4.94 4.67 -15.18
CA GLU A 309 5.25 3.86 -14.02
C GLU A 309 3.96 3.31 -13.36
N VAL A 310 3.96 2.02 -13.03
CA VAL A 310 2.94 1.41 -12.17
C VAL A 310 3.32 1.64 -10.70
N LEU A 311 2.51 2.40 -9.98
CA LEU A 311 2.72 2.75 -8.57
C LEU A 311 2.26 1.63 -7.65
N SER A 312 1.07 1.08 -7.90
CA SER A 312 0.50 -0.05 -7.18
C SER A 312 -0.22 -0.99 -8.14
N ALA A 313 -0.16 -2.30 -7.92
CA ALA A 313 -0.92 -3.24 -8.73
C ALA A 313 -1.10 -4.60 -8.04
N GLU A 314 -2.28 -5.16 -8.17
CA GLU A 314 -2.51 -6.59 -8.04
C GLU A 314 -2.24 -7.28 -9.37
N TYR A 315 -1.82 -8.55 -9.35
CA TYR A 315 -1.68 -9.31 -10.59
C TYR A 315 -1.72 -10.83 -10.38
N PRO A 316 -2.24 -11.60 -11.34
CA PRO A 316 -2.19 -13.05 -11.28
C PRO A 316 -0.77 -13.55 -11.52
N VAL A 317 -0.26 -14.36 -10.59
CA VAL A 317 1.02 -15.05 -10.78
C VAL A 317 0.87 -16.13 -11.85
N SER A 318 1.80 -16.16 -12.80
CA SER A 318 1.74 -17.07 -13.93
C SER A 318 1.86 -18.54 -13.51
N ALA A 319 1.18 -19.44 -14.25
CA ALA A 319 1.27 -20.88 -14.00
C ALA A 319 2.72 -21.39 -14.09
N ARG A 320 3.50 -20.85 -15.03
CA ARG A 320 4.92 -21.16 -15.18
C ARG A 320 5.73 -20.81 -13.93
N SER A 321 5.50 -19.64 -13.33
CA SER A 321 6.19 -19.23 -12.11
C SER A 321 5.85 -20.16 -10.93
N LYS A 322 4.58 -20.59 -10.82
CA LYS A 322 4.14 -21.56 -9.80
C LYS A 322 4.82 -22.92 -9.98
N ILE A 323 4.95 -23.39 -11.23
CA ILE A 323 5.69 -24.60 -11.58
C ILE A 323 7.16 -24.46 -11.18
N THR A 324 7.84 -23.40 -11.63
CA THR A 324 9.26 -23.19 -11.32
C THR A 324 9.53 -23.12 -9.82
N ILE A 325 8.65 -22.48 -9.03
CA ILE A 325 8.81 -22.43 -7.57
C ILE A 325 8.59 -23.80 -6.92
N PHE A 326 7.61 -24.56 -7.39
CA PHE A 326 7.38 -25.93 -6.92
C PHE A 326 8.60 -26.82 -7.22
N ASP A 327 9.13 -26.73 -8.44
CA ASP A 327 10.30 -27.50 -8.88
C ASP A 327 11.56 -27.13 -8.08
N ILE A 328 11.80 -25.84 -7.81
CA ILE A 328 12.93 -25.41 -6.96
C ILE A 328 12.75 -25.92 -5.54
N PHE A 329 11.55 -25.80 -4.98
CA PHE A 329 11.26 -26.17 -3.59
C PHE A 329 11.44 -27.67 -3.34
N LEU A 330 10.97 -28.53 -4.25
CA LEU A 330 11.14 -29.99 -4.14
C LEU A 330 12.46 -30.49 -4.74
N GLY A 331 13.03 -29.77 -5.70
CA GLY A 331 14.26 -30.13 -6.39
C GLY A 331 15.49 -30.06 -5.48
N ILE A 332 15.55 -29.09 -4.57
CA ILE A 332 16.66 -29.00 -3.60
C ILE A 332 16.70 -30.25 -2.69
N PRO A 333 15.61 -30.65 -1.99
CA PRO A 333 15.57 -31.92 -1.25
C PRO A 333 15.87 -33.15 -2.12
N ALA A 334 15.32 -33.22 -3.34
CA ALA A 334 15.57 -34.33 -4.24
C ALA A 334 17.07 -34.44 -4.59
N ALA A 335 17.75 -33.33 -4.88
CA ALA A 335 19.19 -33.33 -5.15
C ALA A 335 20.00 -33.87 -3.95
N VAL A 336 19.66 -33.45 -2.73
CA VAL A 336 20.31 -33.94 -1.51
C VAL A 336 20.10 -35.45 -1.33
N LEU A 337 18.86 -35.93 -1.47
CA LEU A 337 18.55 -37.36 -1.37
C LEU A 337 19.24 -38.18 -2.47
N GLY A 338 19.38 -37.63 -3.68
CA GLY A 338 20.11 -38.25 -4.77
C GLY A 338 21.59 -38.44 -4.43
N ILE A 339 22.25 -37.41 -3.91
CA ILE A 339 23.65 -37.47 -3.47
C ILE A 339 23.82 -38.50 -2.35
N VAL A 340 23.01 -38.44 -1.30
CA VAL A 340 23.11 -39.37 -0.16
C VAL A 340 22.79 -40.81 -0.58
N GLY A 341 21.73 -40.99 -1.37
CA GLY A 341 21.24 -42.30 -1.79
C GLY A 341 22.18 -43.01 -2.76
N PHE A 342 22.65 -42.33 -3.81
CA PHE A 342 23.41 -42.97 -4.88
C PHE A 342 24.92 -42.78 -4.75
N ALA A 343 25.40 -41.58 -4.45
CA ALA A 343 26.83 -41.33 -4.29
C ALA A 343 27.34 -41.79 -2.90
N GLY A 344 26.50 -41.68 -1.87
CA GLY A 344 26.82 -42.11 -0.51
C GLY A 344 26.47 -43.56 -0.16
N ASN A 345 26.03 -44.38 -1.13
CA ASN A 345 25.51 -45.74 -0.90
C ASN A 345 24.40 -45.80 0.18
N GLY A 346 23.56 -44.77 0.26
CA GLY A 346 22.46 -44.71 1.22
C GLY A 346 21.45 -45.87 1.08
N PRO A 347 20.71 -46.17 2.16
CA PRO A 347 19.72 -47.26 2.18
C PRO A 347 18.64 -47.11 1.11
N GLY A 348 18.01 -48.23 0.73
CA GLY A 348 16.99 -48.29 -0.31
C GLY A 348 15.83 -47.31 -0.13
N LEU A 349 15.47 -46.99 1.12
CA LEU A 349 14.44 -46.00 1.44
C LEU A 349 14.80 -44.57 0.97
N ILE A 350 16.07 -44.17 1.03
CA ILE A 350 16.52 -42.84 0.56
C ILE A 350 16.43 -42.77 -0.97
N LYS A 351 16.83 -43.84 -1.66
CA LYS A 351 16.70 -43.97 -3.12
C LYS A 351 15.23 -43.93 -3.55
N ALA A 352 14.35 -44.62 -2.82
CA ALA A 352 12.91 -44.59 -3.07
C ALA A 352 12.32 -43.18 -2.87
N ALA A 353 12.68 -42.50 -1.77
CA ALA A 353 12.23 -41.13 -1.50
C ALA A 353 12.65 -40.13 -2.59
N PHE A 354 13.85 -40.29 -3.15
CA PHE A 354 14.32 -39.52 -4.30
C PHE A 354 13.40 -39.68 -5.52
N PHE A 355 13.07 -40.92 -5.91
CA PHE A 355 12.18 -41.17 -7.05
C PHE A 355 10.76 -40.66 -6.82
N VAL A 356 10.24 -40.76 -5.59
CA VAL A 356 8.92 -40.20 -5.24
C VAL A 356 8.90 -38.69 -5.44
N LEU A 357 9.93 -37.96 -5.01
CA LEU A 357 10.02 -36.51 -5.21
C LEU A 357 10.14 -36.14 -6.69
N LEU A 358 10.96 -36.86 -7.48
CA LEU A 358 11.05 -36.64 -8.92
C LEU A 358 9.72 -36.90 -9.63
N ALA A 359 9.01 -37.97 -9.27
CA ALA A 359 7.70 -38.28 -9.82
C ALA A 359 6.69 -37.17 -9.47
N ALA A 360 6.71 -36.63 -8.25
CA ALA A 360 5.85 -35.52 -7.85
C ALA A 360 6.14 -34.23 -8.64
N ILE A 361 7.43 -33.89 -8.84
CA ILE A 361 7.88 -32.74 -9.65
C ILE A 361 7.37 -32.88 -11.10
N LEU A 362 7.63 -34.03 -11.74
CA LEU A 362 7.20 -34.31 -13.10
C LEU A 362 5.68 -34.28 -13.24
N ALA A 363 4.97 -34.96 -12.33
CA ALA A 363 3.50 -35.00 -12.35
C ALA A 363 2.89 -33.60 -12.23
N TYR A 364 3.37 -32.78 -11.29
CA TYR A 364 2.88 -31.41 -11.12
C TYR A 364 3.19 -30.53 -12.34
N SER A 365 4.42 -30.59 -12.85
CA SER A 365 4.84 -29.84 -14.04
C SER A 365 4.02 -30.20 -15.28
N ILE A 366 3.72 -31.48 -15.49
CA ILE A 366 2.88 -31.95 -16.60
C ILE A 366 1.44 -31.49 -16.42
N LEU A 367 0.82 -31.77 -15.27
CA LEU A 367 -0.58 -31.43 -14.99
C LEU A 367 -0.85 -29.92 -15.13
N LYS A 368 0.02 -29.09 -14.55
CA LYS A 368 -0.12 -27.62 -14.63
C LYS A 368 0.37 -27.03 -15.94
N GLY A 369 1.37 -27.63 -16.58
CA GLY A 369 1.84 -27.23 -17.91
C GLY A 369 0.76 -27.44 -18.99
N LEU A 370 -0.01 -28.54 -18.90
CA LEU A 370 -1.14 -28.82 -19.78
C LEU A 370 -2.34 -27.90 -19.48
N SER A 371 -2.71 -27.74 -18.20
CA SER A 371 -3.80 -26.84 -17.79
C SER A 371 -3.53 -25.37 -18.12
N GLY A 372 -2.26 -24.97 -18.28
CA GLY A 372 -1.89 -23.62 -18.69
C GLY A 372 -1.83 -23.40 -20.21
N LYS A 373 -2.12 -24.42 -21.05
CA LYS A 373 -2.19 -24.28 -22.51
C LYS A 373 -3.56 -23.83 -23.00
N ASN A 374 -4.64 -24.32 -22.38
CA ASN A 374 -6.00 -23.78 -22.51
C ASN A 374 -6.10 -22.42 -21.80
#